data_AF-A0AAW3MWZ7-F1
#
_entry.id   AF-A0AAW3MWZ7-F1
#
_cell.length_a   1.000
_cell.length_b   1.000
_cell.length_c   1.000
_cell.angle_alpha   90.00
_cell.angle_beta   90.00
_cell.angle_gamma   90.00
#
_symmetry.space_group_name_H-M   'P 1'
#
loop_
_entity.id
_entity.type
_entity.pdbx_description
1 polymer ?
#
loop_
_entity_poly.entity_id
_entity_poly.type
_entity_poly.pdbx_seq_one_letter_code
_entity_poly.pdbx_strand_id
1 'polypeptide(L)'
;MPMDLPPNIPQAAIVAPAPECRYITNSEAQVALQRLRQRLPSTAFDNARPSEICGLVRLQMASGKVVYTEPTGRYLMLTFALDTHRGSPADTSDELEKAIESRSRYPDKPIPGLTPPEPEALLPEGPLMTPIQPAGK
;
A
#
# COMPACT_ATOMS: atom_id res chain seq x y z
N MET A 1 56.84 -7.64 1.30
CA MET A 1 56.44 -6.35 0.71
C MET A 1 55.00 -6.10 1.14
N PRO A 2 54.66 -4.98 1.78
CA PRO A 2 53.27 -4.68 2.12
C PRO A 2 52.51 -4.35 0.83
N MET A 3 51.39 -5.02 0.59
CA MET A 3 50.49 -4.74 -0.53
C MET A 3 49.71 -3.46 -0.22
N ASP A 4 49.89 -2.43 -1.04
CA ASP A 4 49.02 -1.25 -1.06
C ASP A 4 47.59 -1.69 -1.40
N LEU A 5 46.70 -1.63 -0.41
CA LEU A 5 45.26 -1.78 -0.64
C LEU A 5 44.77 -0.52 -1.39
N PRO A 6 43.94 -0.68 -2.44
CA PRO A 6 43.43 0.47 -3.17
C PRO A 6 42.62 1.37 -2.24
N PRO A 7 42.68 2.71 -2.43
CA PRO A 7 42.03 3.66 -1.55
C PRO A 7 40.52 3.39 -1.51
N ASN A 8 40.01 3.15 -0.30
CA ASN A 8 38.59 2.99 -0.02
C ASN A 8 37.92 4.37 -0.11
N ILE A 9 37.65 4.83 -1.33
CA ILE A 9 36.86 6.03 -1.55
C ILE A 9 35.40 5.61 -1.40
N PRO A 10 34.67 6.07 -0.38
CA PRO A 10 33.25 5.78 -0.27
C PRO A 10 32.56 6.35 -1.50
N GLN A 11 32.09 5.48 -2.40
CA GLN A 11 31.19 5.86 -3.45
C GLN A 11 29.88 6.26 -2.77
N ALA A 12 29.66 7.56 -2.59
CA ALA A 12 28.37 8.06 -2.19
C ALA A 12 27.37 7.61 -3.25
N ALA A 13 26.48 6.67 -2.89
CA ALA A 13 25.32 6.39 -3.72
C ALA A 13 24.62 7.73 -3.96
N ILE A 14 24.43 8.10 -5.22
CA ILE A 14 23.66 9.28 -5.58
C ILE A 14 22.21 8.93 -5.23
N VAL A 15 21.82 9.19 -3.99
CA VAL A 15 20.46 9.01 -3.52
C VAL A 15 19.66 10.18 -4.06
N ALA A 16 19.01 9.97 -5.21
CA ALA A 16 18.01 10.90 -5.67
C ALA A 16 16.90 10.97 -4.59
N PRO A 17 16.41 12.17 -4.24
CA PRO A 17 15.28 12.28 -3.33
C PRO A 17 14.09 11.51 -3.89
N ALA A 18 13.34 10.84 -3.02
CA ALA A 18 12.11 10.19 -3.42
C ALA A 18 11.18 11.24 -4.05
N PRO A 19 10.54 10.94 -5.20
CA PRO A 19 9.67 11.89 -5.86
C PRO A 19 8.56 12.35 -4.91
N GLU A 20 8.29 13.65 -4.90
CA GLU A 20 7.27 14.23 -4.04
C GLU A 20 5.88 13.67 -4.39
N CYS A 21 5.22 13.15 -3.35
CA CYS A 21 3.91 12.50 -3.44
C CYS A 21 2.83 13.56 -3.70
N ARG A 22 2.30 13.62 -4.93
CA ARG A 22 1.22 14.56 -5.26
C ARG A 22 -0.15 13.98 -4.91
N TYR A 23 -0.82 14.59 -3.95
CA TYR A 23 -2.22 14.29 -3.64
C TYR A 23 -3.17 14.88 -4.69
N ILE A 24 -4.20 14.11 -5.02
CA ILE A 24 -5.18 14.48 -6.03
C ILE A 24 -6.34 15.24 -5.39
N THR A 25 -6.78 16.30 -6.04
CA THR A 25 -7.94 17.07 -5.59
C THR A 25 -9.26 16.44 -6.06
N ASN A 26 -10.35 16.76 -5.38
CA ASN A 26 -11.68 16.28 -5.77
C ASN A 26 -12.06 16.69 -7.20
N SER A 27 -11.70 17.90 -7.63
CA SER A 27 -11.98 18.39 -9.00
C SER A 27 -11.25 17.55 -10.05
N GLU A 28 -9.98 17.22 -9.80
CA GLU A 28 -9.19 16.35 -10.68
C GLU A 28 -9.76 14.94 -10.77
N ALA A 29 -10.24 14.39 -9.65
CA ALA A 29 -10.94 13.10 -9.64
C ALA A 29 -12.19 13.12 -10.55
N GLN A 30 -12.98 14.20 -10.51
CA GLN A 30 -14.15 14.34 -11.38
C GLN A 30 -13.76 14.49 -12.86
N VAL A 31 -12.68 15.23 -13.15
CA VAL A 31 -12.16 15.36 -14.53
C VAL A 31 -11.70 14.00 -15.06
N ALA A 32 -11.00 13.21 -14.25
CA ALA A 32 -10.60 11.85 -14.62
C ALA A 32 -11.81 10.96 -14.92
N LEU A 33 -12.85 11.02 -14.08
CA LEU A 33 -14.12 10.30 -14.30
C LEU A 33 -14.79 10.67 -15.62
N GLN A 34 -14.90 11.96 -15.93
CA GLN A 34 -15.50 12.43 -17.18
C GLN A 34 -14.73 11.93 -18.39
N ARG A 35 -13.38 12.00 -18.35
CA ARG A 35 -12.52 11.47 -19.42
C ARG A 35 -12.70 9.97 -19.60
N LEU A 36 -12.80 9.22 -18.51
CA LEU A 36 -13.00 7.78 -18.57
C LEU A 36 -14.38 7.40 -19.11
N ARG A 37 -15.45 8.11 -18.72
CA ARG A 37 -16.79 7.90 -19.30
C ARG A 37 -16.80 8.14 -20.81
N GLN A 38 -16.01 9.08 -21.31
CA GLN A 38 -15.87 9.32 -22.75
C GLN A 38 -15.05 8.24 -23.46
N ARG A 39 -13.97 7.75 -22.83
CA ARG A 39 -13.06 6.75 -23.42
C ARG A 39 -13.58 5.32 -23.32
N LEU A 40 -14.35 5.02 -22.27
CA LEU A 40 -14.90 3.71 -21.95
C LEU A 40 -16.42 3.83 -21.75
N PRO A 41 -17.19 4.14 -22.82
CA PRO A 41 -18.63 4.39 -22.72
C PRO A 41 -19.43 3.16 -22.28
N SER A 42 -18.91 1.95 -22.52
CA SER A 42 -19.53 0.70 -22.09
C SER A 42 -19.24 0.36 -20.62
N THR A 43 -18.40 1.13 -19.94
CA THR A 43 -18.07 0.92 -18.53
C THR A 43 -18.90 1.84 -17.65
N ALA A 44 -19.72 1.24 -16.79
CA ALA A 44 -20.56 1.98 -15.87
C ALA A 44 -19.76 2.44 -14.65
N PHE A 45 -19.30 3.69 -14.67
CA PHE A 45 -18.69 4.36 -13.51
C PHE A 45 -19.76 5.16 -12.76
N ASP A 46 -19.82 5.02 -11.45
CA ASP A 46 -20.75 5.73 -10.57
C ASP A 46 -20.16 7.05 -10.08
N ASN A 47 -19.05 6.99 -9.33
CA ASN A 47 -18.40 8.16 -8.76
C ASN A 47 -16.86 8.07 -8.78
N ALA A 48 -16.22 9.20 -8.47
CA ALA A 48 -14.78 9.30 -8.34
C ALA A 48 -14.40 10.16 -7.14
N ARG A 49 -13.33 9.79 -6.46
CA ARG A 49 -12.77 10.51 -5.30
C ARG A 49 -11.23 10.43 -5.33
N PRO A 50 -10.51 11.35 -4.68
CA PRO A 50 -9.10 11.16 -4.36
C PRO A 50 -8.89 9.84 -3.62
N SER A 51 -7.81 9.13 -3.94
CA SER A 51 -7.37 7.97 -3.15
C SER A 51 -6.38 8.41 -2.07
N GLU A 52 -6.29 7.63 -0.99
CA GLU A 52 -5.20 7.72 -0.02
C GLU A 52 -3.82 7.42 -0.67
N ILE A 53 -3.80 6.68 -1.78
CA ILE A 53 -2.59 6.48 -2.58
C ILE A 53 -2.33 7.73 -3.44
N CYS A 54 -1.18 8.36 -3.22
CA CYS A 54 -0.77 9.53 -3.99
C CYS A 54 -0.80 9.28 -5.50
N GLY A 55 -1.19 10.31 -6.25
CA GLY A 55 -1.26 10.25 -7.70
C GLY A 55 -2.43 9.44 -8.24
N LEU A 56 -3.24 8.79 -7.39
CA LEU A 56 -4.35 7.96 -7.84
C LEU A 56 -5.71 8.57 -7.51
N VAL A 57 -6.64 8.29 -8.40
CA VAL A 57 -8.07 8.55 -8.25
C VAL A 57 -8.75 7.21 -8.02
N ARG A 58 -9.55 7.15 -6.95
CA ARG A 58 -10.44 6.05 -6.65
C ARG A 58 -11.72 6.21 -7.46
N LEU A 59 -12.11 5.18 -8.20
CA LEU A 59 -13.33 5.13 -8.98
C LEU A 59 -14.25 4.06 -8.41
N GLN A 60 -15.51 4.40 -8.18
CA GLN A 60 -16.54 3.44 -7.87
C GLN A 60 -17.28 3.06 -9.16
N MET A 61 -17.30 1.76 -9.45
CA MET A 61 -18.09 1.23 -10.56
C MET A 61 -19.55 1.05 -10.12
N ALA A 62 -20.47 1.03 -11.08
CA ALA A 62 -21.88 0.73 -10.81
C ALA A 62 -22.08 -0.67 -10.24
N SER A 63 -21.12 -1.58 -10.45
CA SER A 63 -21.09 -2.90 -9.83
C SER A 63 -20.63 -2.89 -8.36
N GLY A 64 -20.48 -1.72 -7.73
CA GLY A 64 -20.00 -1.52 -6.36
C GLY A 64 -18.47 -1.63 -6.18
N LYS A 65 -17.79 -2.35 -7.09
CA LYS A 65 -16.33 -2.49 -7.13
C LYS A 65 -15.59 -1.15 -7.20
N VAL A 66 -14.44 -1.11 -6.54
CA VAL A 66 -13.48 0.00 -6.60
C VAL A 66 -12.37 -0.35 -7.57
N VAL A 67 -12.01 0.61 -8.41
CA VAL A 67 -10.87 0.55 -9.34
C VAL A 67 -10.11 1.87 -9.26
N TYR A 68 -8.87 1.89 -9.76
CA TYR A 68 -8.00 3.05 -9.66
C TYR A 68 -7.65 3.60 -11.03
N THR A 69 -7.41 4.90 -11.12
CA THR A 69 -6.88 5.53 -12.32
C THR A 69 -5.88 6.61 -11.93
N GLU A 70 -5.01 6.95 -12.85
CA GLU A 70 -4.25 8.21 -12.78
C GLU A 70 -5.15 9.42 -13.12
N PRO A 71 -4.75 10.66 -12.78
CA PRO A 71 -5.60 11.86 -12.92
C PRO A 71 -5.88 12.23 -14.39
N THR A 72 -5.06 11.74 -15.31
CA THR A 72 -5.25 11.93 -16.75
C THR A 72 -6.28 10.96 -17.33
N GLY A 73 -6.68 9.92 -16.58
CA GLY A 73 -7.60 8.88 -17.02
C GLY A 73 -7.07 8.01 -18.16
N ARG A 74 -5.74 7.94 -18.37
CA ARG A 74 -5.13 7.17 -19.46
C ARG A 74 -4.95 5.70 -19.08
N TYR A 75 -4.61 5.38 -17.84
CA TYR A 75 -4.55 4.01 -17.33
C TYR A 75 -5.61 3.73 -16.27
N LEU A 76 -6.35 2.63 -16.44
CA LEU A 76 -7.30 2.09 -15.48
C LEU A 76 -6.73 0.81 -14.86
N MET A 77 -6.73 0.73 -13.54
CA MET A 77 -6.15 -0.34 -12.75
C MET A 77 -7.26 -1.11 -12.02
N LEU A 78 -7.37 -2.40 -12.35
CA LEU A 78 -8.28 -3.33 -11.69
C LEU A 78 -7.56 -3.98 -10.50
N THR A 79 -7.42 -3.24 -9.40
CA THR A 79 -6.63 -3.65 -8.24
C THR A 79 -7.37 -3.32 -6.94
N PHE A 80 -6.88 -3.87 -5.83
CA PHE A 80 -7.26 -3.45 -4.49
C PHE A 80 -6.02 -2.92 -3.78
N ALA A 81 -6.21 -1.89 -2.96
CA ALA A 81 -5.15 -1.30 -2.17
C ALA A 81 -5.33 -1.62 -0.69
N LEU A 82 -4.26 -2.10 -0.05
CA LEU A 82 -4.21 -2.34 1.39
C LEU A 82 -3.22 -1.38 2.02
N ASP A 83 -3.63 -0.68 3.07
CA ASP A 83 -2.75 0.06 3.94
C ASP A 83 -2.10 -0.92 4.93
N THR A 84 -0.84 -1.27 4.67
CA THR A 84 -0.09 -2.21 5.51
C THR A 84 0.27 -1.65 6.88
N HIS A 85 0.24 -0.33 7.07
CA HIS A 85 0.47 0.28 8.38
C HIS A 85 -0.77 0.15 9.26
N ARG A 86 -1.97 0.23 8.67
CA ARG A 86 -3.25 0.11 9.39
C ARG A 86 -3.81 -1.32 9.42
N GLY A 87 -3.34 -2.20 8.53
CA GLY A 87 -3.89 -3.55 8.38
C GLY A 87 -5.30 -3.56 7.77
N SER A 88 -5.67 -2.51 7.05
CA SER A 88 -7.00 -2.30 6.49
C SER A 88 -6.92 -1.93 5.01
N PRO A 89 -8.04 -1.92 4.27
CA PRO A 89 -8.05 -1.33 2.94
C PRO A 89 -7.55 0.12 2.97
N ALA A 90 -6.78 0.53 1.96
CA ALA A 90 -6.34 1.92 1.84
C ALA A 90 -7.51 2.87 1.59
N ASP A 91 -8.59 2.37 0.98
CA ASP A 91 -9.83 3.10 0.83
C ASP A 91 -11.00 2.26 1.36
N THR A 92 -11.83 2.84 2.22
CA THR A 92 -13.02 2.17 2.75
C THR A 92 -14.04 1.97 1.63
N SER A 93 -14.29 0.72 1.28
CA SER A 93 -15.47 0.30 0.54
C SER A 93 -16.05 -0.86 1.34
N ASP A 94 -17.30 -0.73 1.79
CA ASP A 94 -17.99 -1.78 2.54
C ASP A 94 -17.99 -3.12 1.79
N GLU A 95 -17.93 -3.10 0.46
CA GLU A 95 -17.78 -4.30 -0.37
C GLU A 95 -16.34 -4.82 -0.44
N LEU A 96 -15.35 -3.93 -0.38
CA LEU A 96 -13.94 -4.30 -0.33
C LEU A 96 -13.60 -4.94 1.03
N GLU A 97 -14.14 -4.40 2.11
CA GLU A 97 -14.08 -5.01 3.45
C GLU A 97 -14.72 -6.39 3.42
N LYS A 98 -15.94 -6.54 2.89
CA LYS A 98 -16.59 -7.86 2.74
C LYS A 98 -15.78 -8.83 1.84
N ALA A 99 -15.19 -8.34 0.76
CA ALA A 99 -14.38 -9.16 -0.13
C ALA A 99 -13.08 -9.60 0.54
N ILE A 100 -12.47 -8.74 1.35
CA ILE A 100 -11.28 -9.07 2.15
C ILE A 100 -11.67 -10.00 3.29
N GLU A 101 -12.76 -9.76 4.00
CA GLU A 101 -13.29 -10.65 5.05
C GLU A 101 -13.61 -12.05 4.50
N SER A 102 -14.18 -12.13 3.29
CA SER A 102 -14.43 -13.41 2.63
C SER A 102 -13.13 -14.16 2.28
N ARG A 103 -12.02 -13.44 2.14
CA ARG A 103 -10.68 -13.96 1.84
C ARG A 103 -9.76 -14.04 3.07
N SER A 104 -10.15 -13.45 4.20
CA SER A 104 -9.37 -13.39 5.44
C SER A 104 -9.58 -14.62 6.31
N ARG A 105 -10.48 -15.53 5.93
CA ARG A 105 -10.36 -16.92 6.36
C ARG A 105 -9.10 -17.50 5.74
N TYR A 106 -8.05 -17.51 6.55
CA TYR A 106 -6.86 -18.30 6.26
C TYR A 106 -7.33 -19.71 5.88
N PRO A 107 -6.94 -20.25 4.71
CA PRO A 107 -7.39 -21.56 4.31
C PRO A 107 -6.95 -22.57 5.37
N ASP A 108 -7.90 -23.32 5.93
CA ASP A 108 -7.64 -24.37 6.93
C ASP A 108 -6.70 -25.46 6.40
N LYS A 109 -6.51 -25.50 5.07
CA LYS A 109 -5.59 -26.39 4.38
C LYS A 109 -4.43 -25.59 3.78
N PRO A 110 -3.18 -26.00 4.01
CA PRO A 110 -2.02 -25.34 3.42
C PRO A 110 -2.11 -25.36 1.89
N ILE A 111 -1.81 -24.21 1.26
CA ILE A 111 -1.79 -24.08 -0.20
C ILE A 111 -0.51 -24.76 -0.72
N PRO A 112 -0.60 -25.74 -1.64
CA PRO A 112 0.58 -26.43 -2.17
C PRO A 112 1.58 -25.44 -2.78
N GLY A 113 2.83 -25.43 -2.31
CA GLY A 113 3.91 -24.59 -2.83
C GLY A 113 4.08 -23.22 -2.16
N LEU A 114 3.24 -22.86 -1.18
CA LEU A 114 3.44 -21.69 -0.33
C LEU A 114 3.84 -22.15 1.07
N THR A 115 5.01 -21.71 1.54
CA THR A 115 5.39 -21.87 2.94
C THR A 115 4.45 -21.00 3.78
N PRO A 116 3.75 -21.56 4.78
CA PRO A 116 3.01 -20.74 5.75
C PRO A 116 3.97 -19.71 6.36
N PRO A 117 3.49 -18.50 6.73
CA PRO A 117 4.26 -17.63 7.59
C PRO A 117 4.62 -18.44 8.83
N GLU A 118 5.89 -18.40 9.22
CA GLU A 118 6.33 -19.02 10.46
C GLU A 118 5.38 -18.53 11.57
N PRO A 119 4.80 -19.44 12.38
CA PRO A 119 4.14 -19.00 13.60
C PRO A 119 5.12 -18.07 14.29
N GLU A 120 4.70 -16.85 14.63
CA GLU A 120 5.52 -15.99 15.48
C GLU A 120 5.98 -16.86 16.64
N ALA A 121 7.25 -17.25 16.60
CA ALA A 121 7.89 -17.88 17.72
C ALA A 121 7.68 -16.86 18.82
N LEU A 122 6.89 -17.23 19.83
CA LEU A 122 6.87 -16.57 21.11
C LEU A 122 8.34 -16.29 21.42
N LEU A 123 8.76 -15.03 21.22
CA LEU A 123 10.13 -14.63 21.49
C LEU A 123 10.37 -15.10 22.91
N PRO A 124 11.41 -15.92 23.18
CA PRO A 124 11.72 -16.26 24.55
C PRO A 124 11.87 -14.93 25.28
N GLU A 125 11.10 -14.74 26.35
CA GLU A 125 11.16 -13.53 27.16
C GLU A 125 12.62 -13.17 27.38
N GLY A 126 13.07 -12.09 26.73
CA GLY A 126 14.36 -11.53 27.01
C GLY A 126 14.42 -11.21 28.51
N PRO A 127 15.59 -11.33 29.16
CA PRO A 127 15.68 -11.10 30.60
C PRO A 127 15.11 -9.71 30.92
N LEU A 128 14.12 -9.70 31.82
CA LEU A 128 13.52 -8.49 32.38
C LEU A 128 14.64 -7.51 32.76
N MET A 129 14.72 -6.39 32.03
CA MET A 129 15.59 -5.28 32.38
C MET A 129 15.26 -4.89 33.82
N THR A 130 16.23 -5.07 34.71
CA THR A 130 16.09 -4.68 36.11
C THR A 130 15.93 -3.15 36.15
N PRO A 131 14.90 -2.60 36.83
CA PRO A 131 14.77 -1.16 36.95
C PRO A 131 16.00 -0.58 37.66
N ILE A 132 16.63 0.41 37.05
CA ILE A 132 17.70 1.20 37.68
C ILE A 132 17.07 1.93 38.87
N GLN A 133 17.55 1.67 40.09
CA GLN A 133 17.10 2.40 41.28
C GLN A 133 17.49 3.88 41.15
N PRO A 134 16.62 4.82 41.58
CA PRO A 134 16.98 6.23 41.59
C PRO A 134 18.14 6.45 42.57
N ALA A 135 19.21 7.08 42.07
CA ALA A 135 20.32 7.51 42.89
C ALA A 135 19.81 8.56 43.88
N GLY A 136 19.65 8.17 45.15
CA GLY A 136 19.34 9.09 46.21
C GLY A 136 20.52 10.03 46.49
N LYS A 137 20.23 11.33 46.49
CA LYS A 137 20.74 12.32 47.45
C LYS A 137 19.86 13.56 47.43
#